data_AF-A0AAW2TPT7-F1
#
_entry.id   AF-A0AAW2TPT7-F1
#
_cell.length_a   1.000
_cell.length_b   1.000
_cell.length_c   1.000
_cell.angle_alpha   90.00
_cell.angle_beta   90.00
_cell.angle_gamma   90.00
#
_symmetry.space_group_name_H-M   'P 1'
#
loop_
_entity.id
_entity.type
_entity.pdbx_description
1 polymer ?
#
loop_
_entity_poly.entity_id
_entity_poly.type
_entity_poly.pdbx_seq_one_letter_code
_entity_poly.pdbx_strand_id
1 'polypeptide(L)' 'MKDMGEASYILGIKIYRDRSRRMLRLTQSSYIEKVLKRFKMKTSKRGFLPMRHGIKLSKKQSPKTHEELN' A
#
# COMPACT_ATOMS: atom_id res chain seq x y z
N MET A 1 -2.62 -25.50 10.40
CA MET A 1 -2.41 -24.04 10.30
C MET A 1 -3.02 -23.41 11.55
N LYS A 2 -2.29 -22.57 12.30
CA LYS A 2 -2.76 -21.99 13.56
C LYS A 2 -3.18 -20.54 13.34
N ASP A 3 -4.32 -20.15 13.87
CA ASP A 3 -4.77 -18.75 13.84
C ASP A 3 -3.88 -17.90 14.77
N MET A 4 -3.34 -16.81 14.24
CA MET A 4 -2.52 -15.84 14.99
C MET A 4 -3.28 -14.53 15.26
N GLY A 5 -4.58 -14.50 14.97
CA GLY A 5 -5.39 -13.29 15.08
C GLY A 5 -5.19 -12.34 13.90
N GLU A 6 -5.54 -11.08 14.10
CA GLU A 6 -5.55 -10.09 13.02
C GLU A 6 -4.14 -9.65 12.60
N ALA A 7 -3.84 -9.84 11.32
CA ALA A 7 -2.55 -9.45 10.75
C ALA A 7 -2.39 -7.92 10.75
N SER A 8 -1.38 -7.44 11.48
CA SER A 8 -1.02 -6.02 11.52
C SER A 8 0.05 -5.63 10.48
N TYR A 9 0.83 -6.60 10.00
CA TYR A 9 1.88 -6.40 9.01
C TYR A 9 1.99 -7.61 8.05
N ILE A 10 2.32 -7.34 6.79
CA ILE A 10 2.68 -8.35 5.78
C ILE A 10 3.87 -7.83 4.97
N LEU A 11 4.98 -8.58 4.95
CA LEU A 11 6.20 -8.19 4.20
C LEU A 11 6.67 -6.74 4.47
N GLY A 12 6.51 -6.25 5.71
CA GLY A 12 6.84 -4.86 6.07
C GLY A 12 5.81 -3.80 5.67
N ILE A 13 4.70 -4.19 5.04
CA ILE A 13 3.52 -3.35 4.81
C ILE A 13 2.64 -3.40 6.04
N LYS A 14 2.34 -2.25 6.63
CA LYS A 14 1.39 -2.15 7.74
C LYS A 14 -0.04 -2.20 7.21
N ILE A 15 -0.86 -3.02 7.84
CA ILE A 15 -2.28 -3.20 7.53
C ILE A 15 -3.10 -2.46 8.58
N TYR A 16 -4.06 -1.65 8.13
CA TYR A 16 -5.12 -1.10 8.96
C TYR A 16 -6.44 -1.61 8.42
N ARG A 17 -7.21 -2.30 9.26
CA ARG A 17 -8.51 -2.83 8.89
C ARG A 17 -9.58 -2.21 9.79
N ASP A 18 -10.55 -1.57 9.17
CA ASP A 18 -11.75 -1.07 9.82
C ASP A 18 -12.95 -1.82 9.24
N ARG A 19 -13.44 -2.81 9.99
CA ARG A 19 -14.56 -3.66 9.56
C ARG A 19 -15.88 -2.93 9.54
N SER A 20 -16.08 -1.96 10.44
CA SER A 20 -17.30 -1.17 10.51
C SER A 20 -17.51 -0.35 9.23
N ARG A 21 -16.41 0.23 8.71
CA ARG A 21 -16.41 1.02 7.47
C ARG A 21 -16.06 0.19 6.24
N ARG A 22 -15.86 -1.13 6.38
CA ARG A 22 -15.37 -2.05 5.34
C ARG A 22 -14.13 -1.51 4.61
N MET A 23 -13.23 -0.88 5.37
CA MET A 23 -12.04 -0.22 4.84
C MET A 23 -10.80 -1.04 5.17
N LEU A 24 -9.94 -1.21 4.16
CA LEU A 24 -8.59 -1.76 4.30
C LEU A 24 -7.61 -0.71 3.81
N ARG A 25 -6.67 -0.29 4.65
CA ARG A 25 -5.60 0.64 4.30
C ARG A 25 -4.25 -0.03 4.49
N LEU A 26 -3.42 0.04 3.46
CA LEU A 26 -2.05 -0.45 3.49
C LEU A 26 -1.09 0.74 3.51
N THR A 27 -0.01 0.66 4.29
CA THR A 27 1.05 1.67 4.26
C THR A 27 2.44 1.07 4.39
N GLN A 28 3.40 1.70 3.72
CA GLN A 28 4.83 1.45 3.86
C GLN A 28 5.58 2.68 4.38
N SER A 29 4.92 3.60 5.10
CA SER A 29 5.55 4.84 5.61
C SER A 29 6.88 4.60 6.33
N SER A 30 6.95 3.59 7.19
CA SER A 30 8.18 3.24 7.93
C SER A 30 9.30 2.73 7.01
N TYR A 31 8.97 2.02 5.93
CA TYR A 31 9.94 1.60 4.94
C TYR A 31 10.49 2.80 4.18
N ILE A 32 9.61 3.71 3.74
CA ILE A 32 10.01 4.95 3.07
C ILE A 32 10.96 5.77 3.95
N GLU A 33 10.62 5.96 5.23
CA GLU A 33 11.48 6.67 6.19
C GLU A 33 12.87 6.01 6.35
N LYS A 34 12.92 4.68 6.41
CA LYS A 34 14.19 3.93 6.48
C LYS A 34 15.04 4.15 5.24
N VAL A 35 14.45 4.07 4.05
CA VAL A 35 15.15 4.30 2.77
C VAL A 35 15.67 5.73 2.68
N LEU A 36 14.82 6.73 2.98
CA LEU A 36 15.22 8.13 2.97
C LEU A 36 16.36 8.42 3.95
N LYS A 37 16.33 7.83 5.15
CA LYS A 37 17.44 7.95 6.13
C LYS A 37 18.72 7.31 5.60
N ARG A 38 18.65 6.10 5.02
CA ARG A 38 19.80 5.35 4.51
C ARG A 38 20.57 6.13 3.44
N PHE A 39 19.85 6.80 2.54
CA PHE A 39 20.44 7.57 1.45
C PHE A 39 20.60 9.07 1.75
N LYS A 40 20.41 9.50 3.01
CA LYS A 40 20.51 10.90 3.44
C LYS A 40 19.55 11.85 2.68
N MET A 41 18.39 11.34 2.26
CA MET A 41 17.38 12.05 1.47
C MET A 41 16.22 12.62 2.31
N LYS A 42 16.37 12.72 3.63
CA LYS A 42 15.30 13.17 4.53
C LYS A 42 14.74 14.56 4.18
N THR A 43 15.57 15.45 3.64
CA THR A 43 15.21 16.83 3.29
C THR A 43 15.06 17.04 1.77
N SER A 44 15.13 15.96 0.99
CA SER A 44 14.97 16.04 -0.46
C SER A 44 13.56 16.50 -0.84
N LYS A 45 13.47 17.31 -1.89
CA LYS A 45 12.18 17.71 -2.46
C LYS A 45 11.44 16.48 -2.97
N ARG A 46 10.12 16.48 -2.87
CA ARG A 46 9.28 15.45 -3.50
C ARG A 46 9.48 15.54 -5.02
N GLY A 47 10.07 14.50 -5.59
CA GLY A 47 10.22 14.37 -7.04
C GLY A 47 8.92 13.90 -7.71
N PHE A 48 8.99 13.73 -9.03
CA PHE A 48 7.93 13.07 -9.78
C PHE A 48 7.82 11.61 -9.33
N LEU A 49 6.65 11.22 -8.83
CA LEU A 49 6.35 9.83 -8.50
C LEU A 49 5.73 9.18 -9.74
N PRO A 50 6.19 7.97 -10.14
CA PRO A 50 5.61 7.25 -11.28
C PRO A 50 4.14 6.85 -11.04
N MET A 51 3.66 6.96 -9.80
CA MET A 51 2.29 6.70 -9.41
C MET A 51 1.53 8.01 -9.14
N ARG A 52 0.37 8.17 -9.78
CA ARG A 52 -0.56 9.26 -9.48
C ARG A 52 -1.22 9.03 -8.12
N HIS A 53 -1.19 10.04 -7.26
CA HIS A 53 -1.88 10.01 -5.97
C HIS A 53 -3.38 10.30 -6.13
N GLY A 54 -4.20 9.76 -5.22
CA GLY A 54 -5.64 10.09 -5.15
C GLY A 54 -6.50 9.48 -6.26
N ILE A 55 -5.99 8.48 -6.99
CA ILE A 55 -6.80 7.73 -7.95
C ILE A 55 -7.92 7.00 -7.20
N LYS A 56 -9.17 7.25 -7.58
CA LYS A 56 -10.31 6.43 -7.17
C LYS A 56 -10.56 5.37 -8.23
N LEU A 57 -10.32 4.12 -7.87
CA LEU A 57 -10.62 3.00 -8.76
C LEU A 57 -12.12 2.75 -8.80
N SER A 58 -12.62 2.34 -9.97
CA SER A 58 -14.01 1.95 -10.16
C SER A 58 -14.10 0.52 -10.71
N LYS A 59 -15.29 -0.09 -10.64
CA LYS A 59 -15.55 -1.41 -11.22
C LYS A 59 -15.25 -1.48 -12.73
N LYS A 60 -15.22 -0.35 -13.44
CA LYS A 60 -14.87 -0.34 -14.88
C LYS A 60 -13.40 -0.69 -15.15
N GLN A 61 -12.55 -0.59 -14.11
CA GLN A 61 -11.12 -0.88 -14.16
C GLN A 61 -10.78 -2.25 -13.58
N SER A 62 -11.78 -3.08 -13.28
CA SER A 62 -11.51 -4.49 -12.98
C SER A 62 -11.09 -5.20 -14.27
N PRO A 63 -10.27 -6.27 -14.16
CA PRO A 63 -10.02 -7.19 -15.27
C PRO A 63 -11.34 -7.64 -15.91
N LYS A 64 -11.37 -7.70 -17.23
CA LYS A 64 -12.51 -8.14 -18.04
C LYS A 64 -12.18 -9.39 -18.84
N THR A 65 -10.92 -9.57 -19.21
CA THR A 65 -10.47 -10.75 -19.95
C THR A 65 -9.76 -11.73 -19.02
N HIS A 66 -9.67 -12.99 -19.47
CA HIS A 66 -8.95 -14.02 -18.72
C HIS A 66 -7.43 -13.72 -18.66
N GLU A 67 -6.92 -13.01 -19.67
CA GLU A 67 -5.51 -12.57 -19.72
C GLU A 67 -5.22 -11.48 -18.68
N GLU A 68 -6.17 -10.56 -18.44
CA GLU A 68 -6.00 -9.49 -17.43
C GLU A 68 -6.09 -10.01 -15.98
N LEU A 69 -6.61 -11.22 -15.77
CA LEU A 69 -6.75 -11.84 -14.45
C LEU A 69 -5.47 -12.55 -13.98
N ASN A 70 -4.52 -12.82 -14.89
CA ASN A 70 -3.37 -13.71 -14.66
C ASN A 70 -2.03 -12.99 -14.68
#